data_AF-A0A949XUS2-F1
#
_entry.id   AF-A0A949XUS2-F1
#
_cell.length_a   1.000
_cell.length_b   1.000
_cell.length_c   1.000
_cell.angle_alpha   90.00
_cell.angle_beta   90.00
_cell.angle_gamma   90.00
#
_symmetry.space_group_name_H-M   'P 1'
#
loop_
_entity.id
_entity.type
_entity.pdbx_description
1 polymer ?
#
loop_
_entity_poly.entity_id
_entity_poly.type
_entity_poly.pdbx_seq_one_letter_code
_entity_poly.pdbx_strand_id
1 'polypeptide(L)'
;KRWDDPAAKATSEEDPALRELLAERLRWLDEWDKAVKARADAEHPEPSPERLAAEGKADLERVRALLDQSAKDPDALLTGSFRYPAAKVTDAIRSEMKEAIDTATNELKDGKERQEKIRSDSSKRSNPLAALRAERDKIHQRVATLKARNAEREAALEAAKSPEARQLARERLVNFRWESRVESERLRAQEALMELESRRADLAELNLKVLDAHVALATRTLERMQARYRTLAARQERDLKRAADDEQKRAAKADDPLERYFARRGAELLELEARVIKDENALANRTYPSLEEERGLADHAEEDFASVKHLLDDGRVSHLDALRLNNDFRRIAPERERIVKRELAAASQQLAYYENALSGVELDLINDSRDDRFEFDRLLESLPARRHGAALTGFEELERKHGLLLNRRRLTLEKLAARAEQTHDQIRRRLRTLDDQYGFIRTHIFWVRDLEPIGATTLAQARRELFHAGKALLRLGCETCDRSLWGRLSAEFLAASAALVILPWPLIRLRRSLEPRRRAPRPEAPPIQVVYEVQAHAE
;
A
#
# COMPACT_ATOMS: atom_id res chain seq x y z
N LYS A 1 -54.98 -16.23 -5.79
CA LYS A 1 -56.09 -17.21 -5.73
C LYS A 1 -55.64 -18.33 -4.82
N ARG A 2 -56.26 -18.48 -3.64
CA ARG A 2 -55.98 -19.56 -2.69
C ARG A 2 -56.45 -20.86 -3.37
N TRP A 3 -55.54 -21.79 -3.64
CA TRP A 3 -55.91 -23.08 -4.21
C TRP A 3 -56.62 -23.86 -3.10
N ASP A 4 -57.84 -24.33 -3.35
CA ASP A 4 -58.57 -25.17 -2.40
C ASP A 4 -57.70 -26.36 -2.01
N ASP A 5 -57.56 -26.61 -0.71
CA ASP A 5 -56.72 -27.67 -0.15
C ASP A 5 -57.22 -29.05 -0.64
N PRO A 6 -56.51 -29.73 -1.57
CA PRO A 6 -56.96 -31.00 -2.09
C PRO A 6 -56.93 -32.09 -1.01
N ALA A 7 -56.19 -31.90 0.09
CA ALA A 7 -56.17 -32.80 1.22
C ALA A 7 -57.46 -32.69 2.07
N ALA A 8 -58.14 -31.54 2.05
CA ALA A 8 -59.40 -31.34 2.77
C ALA A 8 -60.60 -32.07 2.12
N LYS A 9 -60.45 -32.53 0.86
CA LYS A 9 -61.45 -33.34 0.15
C LYS A 9 -61.30 -34.85 0.38
N ALA A 10 -60.23 -35.32 1.01
CA ALA A 10 -60.02 -36.74 1.30
C ALA A 10 -60.80 -37.14 2.56
N THR A 11 -62.10 -37.40 2.40
CA THR A 11 -62.91 -38.08 3.42
C THR A 11 -62.38 -39.49 3.70
N SER A 12 -62.66 -40.00 4.89
CA SER A 12 -61.97 -41.08 5.62
C SER A 12 -61.90 -42.49 4.99
N GLU A 13 -62.25 -42.70 3.72
CA GLU A 13 -62.31 -44.02 3.05
C GLU A 13 -61.35 -44.19 1.86
N GLU A 14 -60.49 -43.21 1.54
CA GLU A 14 -59.57 -43.31 0.39
C GLU A 14 -58.26 -44.08 0.67
N ASP A 15 -57.87 -44.90 -0.32
CA ASP A 15 -56.67 -45.74 -0.44
C ASP A 15 -55.38 -44.99 -0.02
N PRO A 16 -54.57 -45.50 0.94
CA PRO A 16 -53.37 -44.82 1.46
C PRO A 16 -52.40 -44.33 0.38
N ALA A 17 -52.30 -45.06 -0.73
CA ALA A 17 -51.43 -44.69 -1.85
C ALA A 17 -51.87 -43.40 -2.56
N LEU A 18 -53.16 -43.06 -2.55
CA LEU A 18 -53.67 -41.81 -3.12
C LEU A 18 -53.32 -40.60 -2.24
N ARG A 19 -53.38 -40.77 -0.91
CA ARG A 19 -53.01 -39.72 0.05
C ARG A 19 -51.54 -39.34 -0.05
N GLU A 20 -50.65 -40.32 -0.22
CA GLU A 20 -49.22 -40.08 -0.45
C GLU A 20 -48.98 -39.27 -1.74
N LEU A 21 -49.67 -39.61 -2.84
CA LEU A 21 -49.57 -38.86 -4.09
C LEU A 21 -50.06 -37.42 -3.96
N LEU A 22 -51.14 -37.18 -3.21
CA LEU A 22 -51.62 -35.81 -2.97
C LEU A 22 -50.66 -35.01 -2.10
N ALA A 23 -50.02 -35.63 -1.10
CA ALA A 23 -48.98 -34.99 -0.29
C ALA A 23 -47.73 -34.65 -1.12
N GLU A 24 -47.30 -35.54 -2.02
CA GLU A 24 -46.24 -35.24 -2.99
C GLU A 24 -46.60 -34.08 -3.90
N ARG A 25 -47.86 -34.00 -4.36
CA ARG A 25 -48.33 -32.88 -5.20
C ARG A 25 -48.21 -31.54 -4.49
N LEU A 26 -48.58 -31.46 -3.22
CA LEU A 26 -48.43 -30.24 -2.43
C LEU A 26 -46.96 -29.83 -2.33
N ARG A 27 -46.05 -30.78 -2.10
CA ARG A 27 -44.60 -30.50 -2.11
C ARG A 27 -44.14 -29.95 -3.46
N TRP A 28 -44.59 -30.51 -4.58
CA TRP A 28 -44.24 -29.98 -5.90
C TRP A 28 -44.79 -28.59 -6.17
N LEU A 29 -45.99 -28.27 -5.69
CA LEU A 29 -46.56 -26.92 -5.77
C LEU A 29 -45.74 -25.92 -4.96
N ASP A 30 -45.35 -26.28 -3.73
CA ASP A 30 -44.47 -25.45 -2.90
C ASP A 30 -43.09 -25.23 -3.55
N GLU A 31 -42.52 -26.27 -4.16
CA GLU A 31 -41.25 -26.18 -4.88
C GLU A 31 -41.36 -25.34 -6.16
N TRP A 32 -42.51 -25.40 -6.84
CA TRP A 32 -42.79 -24.55 -7.99
C TRP A 32 -42.88 -23.08 -7.57
N ASP A 33 -43.62 -22.77 -6.51
CA ASP A 33 -43.72 -21.41 -5.97
C ASP A 33 -42.34 -20.87 -5.54
N LYS A 34 -41.49 -21.71 -4.95
CA LYS A 34 -40.10 -21.35 -4.61
C LYS A 34 -39.27 -21.04 -5.86
N ALA A 35 -39.37 -21.86 -6.90
CA ALA A 35 -38.64 -21.64 -8.15
C ALA A 35 -39.10 -20.37 -8.87
N VAL A 36 -40.42 -20.11 -8.90
CA VAL A 36 -40.99 -18.89 -9.47
C VAL A 36 -40.52 -17.65 -8.72
N LYS A 37 -40.50 -17.68 -7.38
CA LYS A 37 -39.96 -16.58 -6.57
C LYS A 37 -38.47 -16.36 -6.83
N ALA A 38 -37.67 -17.42 -6.82
CA ALA A 38 -36.24 -17.33 -7.09
C ALA A 38 -35.94 -16.72 -8.47
N ARG A 39 -36.74 -17.07 -9.48
CA ARG A 39 -36.67 -16.46 -10.81
C ARG A 39 -37.03 -14.97 -10.77
N ALA A 40 -38.13 -14.61 -10.12
CA ALA A 40 -38.54 -13.21 -10.01
C ALA A 40 -37.49 -12.35 -9.29
N ASP A 41 -36.91 -12.85 -8.20
CA ASP A 41 -35.84 -12.17 -7.45
C ASP A 41 -34.56 -12.01 -8.30
N ALA A 42 -34.29 -12.95 -9.20
CA ALA A 42 -33.15 -12.90 -10.13
C ALA A 42 -33.39 -11.97 -11.34
N GLU A 43 -34.60 -11.93 -11.89
CA GLU A 43 -34.97 -11.06 -13.01
C GLU A 43 -35.16 -9.61 -12.56
N HIS A 44 -35.62 -9.39 -11.33
CA HIS A 44 -35.96 -8.08 -10.76
C HIS A 44 -35.30 -7.84 -9.40
N PRO A 45 -33.96 -7.85 -9.31
CA PRO A 45 -33.27 -7.56 -8.07
C PRO A 45 -33.45 -6.09 -7.64
N GLU A 46 -33.59 -5.86 -6.34
CA GLU A 46 -33.52 -4.51 -5.75
C GLU A 46 -32.24 -4.36 -4.91
N PRO A 47 -31.37 -3.38 -5.21
CA PRO A 47 -31.43 -2.42 -6.33
C PRO A 47 -31.11 -3.04 -7.71
N SER A 48 -31.75 -2.52 -8.76
CA SER A 48 -31.54 -2.99 -10.13
C SER A 48 -30.11 -2.68 -10.62
N PRO A 49 -29.38 -3.67 -11.18
CA PRO A 49 -28.03 -3.46 -11.70
C PRO A 49 -28.01 -2.49 -12.89
N GLU A 50 -29.09 -2.44 -13.68
CA GLU A 50 -29.20 -1.51 -14.82
C GLU A 50 -29.26 -0.05 -14.34
N ARG A 51 -30.02 0.20 -13.26
CA ARG A 51 -30.11 1.52 -12.65
C ARG A 51 -28.76 1.96 -12.10
N LEU A 52 -28.10 1.10 -11.33
CA LEU A 52 -26.77 1.37 -10.80
C LEU A 52 -25.73 1.58 -11.90
N ALA A 53 -25.81 0.81 -13.00
CA ALA A 53 -24.94 0.99 -14.15
C ALA A 53 -25.20 2.32 -14.88
N ALA A 54 -26.46 2.76 -14.99
CA ALA A 54 -26.79 4.06 -15.55
C ALA A 54 -26.26 5.21 -14.67
N GLU A 55 -26.42 5.11 -13.35
CA GLU A 55 -25.88 6.08 -12.39
C GLU A 55 -24.34 6.13 -12.46
N GLY A 56 -23.67 4.98 -12.51
CA GLY A 56 -22.21 4.90 -12.66
C GLY A 56 -21.69 5.44 -14.00
N LYS A 57 -22.40 5.20 -15.11
CA LYS A 57 -22.05 5.76 -16.43
C LYS A 57 -22.19 7.28 -16.43
N ALA A 58 -23.29 7.80 -15.90
CA ALA A 58 -23.50 9.24 -15.78
C ALA A 58 -22.42 9.89 -14.90
N ASP A 59 -22.03 9.24 -13.80
CA ASP A 59 -20.95 9.74 -12.95
C ASP A 59 -19.60 9.76 -13.67
N LEU A 60 -19.25 8.66 -14.35
CA LEU A 60 -18.04 8.55 -15.15
C LEU A 60 -17.98 9.60 -16.27
N GLU A 61 -19.10 9.88 -16.94
CA GLU A 61 -19.20 10.96 -17.94
C GLU A 61 -18.97 12.34 -17.33
N ARG A 62 -19.57 12.64 -16.17
CA ARG A 62 -19.34 13.90 -15.45
C ARG A 62 -17.87 14.08 -15.08
N VAL A 63 -17.24 13.05 -14.51
CA VAL A 63 -15.82 13.10 -14.12
C VAL A 63 -14.91 13.26 -15.34
N ARG A 64 -15.20 12.56 -16.44
CA ARG A 64 -14.46 12.72 -17.69
C ARG A 64 -14.61 14.13 -18.27
N ALA A 65 -15.81 14.70 -18.24
CA ALA A 65 -16.02 16.07 -18.68
C ALA A 65 -15.19 17.08 -17.87
N LEU A 66 -15.09 16.88 -16.54
CA LEU A 66 -14.21 17.69 -15.69
C LEU A 66 -12.73 17.50 -16.01
N LEU A 67 -12.29 16.27 -16.25
CA LEU A 67 -10.92 15.96 -16.68
C LEU A 67 -10.58 16.61 -18.02
N ASP A 68 -11.49 16.57 -19.00
CA ASP A 68 -11.32 17.20 -20.30
C ASP A 68 -11.35 18.74 -20.20
N GLN A 69 -12.22 19.29 -19.35
CA GLN A 69 -12.24 20.71 -19.05
C GLN A 69 -10.91 21.15 -18.42
N SER A 70 -10.38 20.38 -17.48
CA SER A 70 -9.09 20.68 -16.83
C SER A 70 -7.90 20.68 -17.79
N ALA A 71 -7.98 19.92 -18.88
CA ALA A 71 -6.95 19.93 -19.91
C ALA A 71 -6.95 21.25 -20.71
N LYS A 72 -8.11 21.92 -20.81
CA LYS A 72 -8.26 23.21 -21.49
C LYS A 72 -8.05 24.39 -20.56
N ASP A 73 -8.62 24.32 -19.36
CA ASP A 73 -8.47 25.30 -18.30
C ASP A 73 -8.07 24.59 -17.00
N PRO A 74 -6.76 24.52 -16.70
CA PRO A 74 -6.29 23.82 -15.51
C PRO A 74 -6.71 24.51 -14.22
N ASP A 75 -7.06 25.80 -14.24
CA ASP A 75 -7.51 26.53 -13.04
C ASP A 75 -8.99 26.28 -12.71
N ALA A 76 -9.75 25.66 -13.62
CA ALA A 76 -11.13 25.27 -13.37
C ALA A 76 -11.25 24.29 -12.18
N LEU A 77 -10.22 23.48 -11.95
CA LEU A 77 -10.14 22.50 -10.85
C LEU A 77 -9.81 23.11 -9.48
N LEU A 78 -9.36 24.37 -9.45
CA LEU A 78 -8.95 25.01 -8.21
C LEU A 78 -10.15 25.48 -7.39
N THR A 79 -10.10 25.25 -6.07
CA THR A 79 -11.06 25.81 -5.10
C THR A 79 -10.87 27.32 -4.95
N GLY A 80 -11.85 28.01 -4.36
CA GLY A 80 -11.88 29.48 -4.27
C GLY A 80 -10.62 30.10 -3.66
N SER A 81 -10.02 29.46 -2.65
CA SER A 81 -8.80 29.93 -1.97
C SER A 81 -7.56 29.98 -2.88
N PHE A 82 -7.53 29.21 -3.96
CA PHE A 82 -6.40 29.18 -4.91
C PHE A 82 -6.57 30.16 -6.08
N ARG A 83 -7.77 30.72 -6.26
CA ARG A 83 -8.11 31.66 -7.33
C ARG A 83 -7.77 33.11 -7.00
N TYR A 84 -7.38 33.40 -5.75
CA TYR A 84 -6.99 34.76 -5.37
C TYR A 84 -5.77 35.25 -6.17
N PRO A 85 -5.74 36.55 -6.55
CA PRO A 85 -4.56 37.18 -7.11
C PRO A 85 -3.42 37.16 -6.10
N ALA A 86 -2.18 36.92 -6.55
CA ALA A 86 -1.02 36.81 -5.67
C ALA A 86 -0.83 37.99 -4.71
N ALA A 87 -1.20 39.20 -5.12
CA ALA A 87 -1.09 40.42 -4.30
C ALA A 87 -2.08 40.48 -3.13
N LYS A 88 -3.10 39.62 -3.10
CA LYS A 88 -4.15 39.58 -2.05
C LYS A 88 -4.03 38.36 -1.14
N VAL A 89 -3.00 37.53 -1.30
CA VAL A 89 -2.81 36.31 -0.50
C VAL A 89 -2.20 36.70 0.85
N THR A 90 -3.02 36.66 1.90
CA THR A 90 -2.59 36.83 3.30
C THR A 90 -2.12 35.50 3.89
N ASP A 91 -1.48 35.56 5.06
CA ASP A 91 -1.06 34.35 5.81
C ASP A 91 -2.25 33.45 6.19
N ALA A 92 -3.44 34.03 6.45
CA ALA A 92 -4.68 33.29 6.70
C ALA A 92 -5.17 32.53 5.46
N ILE A 93 -5.14 33.16 4.28
CA ILE A 93 -5.48 32.47 3.02
C ILE A 93 -4.46 31.36 2.74
N ARG A 94 -3.18 31.58 3.09
CA ARG A 94 -2.14 30.56 2.92
C ARG A 94 -2.37 29.35 3.83
N SER A 95 -2.80 29.55 5.08
CA SER A 95 -3.17 28.42 5.95
C SER A 95 -4.37 27.65 5.41
N GLU A 96 -5.42 28.34 4.93
CA GLU A 96 -6.55 27.68 4.26
C GLU A 96 -6.12 26.87 3.03
N MET A 97 -5.19 27.40 2.22
CA MET A 97 -4.63 26.67 1.08
C MET A 97 -3.89 25.40 1.53
N LYS A 98 -3.13 25.43 2.63
CA LYS A 98 -2.46 24.24 3.17
C LYS A 98 -3.46 23.20 3.65
N GLU A 99 -4.45 23.61 4.43
CA GLU A 99 -5.51 22.73 4.92
C GLU A 99 -6.27 22.08 3.76
N ALA A 100 -6.54 22.82 2.69
CA ALA A 100 -7.14 22.28 1.49
C ALA A 100 -6.24 21.25 0.77
N ILE A 101 -4.92 21.48 0.70
CA ILE A 101 -3.96 20.50 0.14
C ILE A 101 -3.91 19.24 1.00
N ASP A 102 -3.87 19.38 2.33
CA ASP A 102 -3.84 18.25 3.26
C ASP A 102 -5.14 17.44 3.15
N THR A 103 -6.29 18.11 3.09
CA THR A 103 -7.60 17.47 2.88
C THR A 103 -7.63 16.69 1.56
N ALA A 104 -7.24 17.34 0.44
CA ALA A 104 -7.20 16.69 -0.86
C ALA A 104 -6.21 15.51 -0.93
N THR A 105 -5.11 15.59 -0.16
CA THR A 105 -4.14 14.49 -0.05
C THR A 105 -4.76 13.28 0.67
N ASN A 106 -5.49 13.51 1.76
CA ASN A 106 -6.18 12.45 2.50
C ASN A 106 -7.30 11.83 1.66
N GLU A 107 -8.11 12.63 0.95
CA GLU A 107 -9.15 12.13 0.06
C GLU A 107 -8.58 11.27 -1.08
N LEU A 108 -7.45 11.68 -1.66
CA LEU A 108 -6.76 10.89 -2.68
C LEU A 108 -6.27 9.56 -2.12
N LYS A 109 -5.73 9.55 -0.90
CA LYS A 109 -5.28 8.34 -0.22
C LYS A 109 -6.43 7.38 0.02
N ASP A 110 -7.54 7.85 0.59
CA ASP A 110 -8.74 7.06 0.82
C ASP A 110 -9.32 6.51 -0.49
N GLY A 111 -9.30 7.31 -1.55
CA GLY A 111 -9.71 6.90 -2.90
C GLY A 111 -8.86 5.75 -3.45
N LYS A 112 -7.53 5.84 -3.31
CA LYS A 112 -6.59 4.78 -3.73
C LYS A 112 -6.76 3.51 -2.90
N GLU A 113 -6.93 3.61 -1.58
CA GLU A 113 -7.17 2.45 -0.71
C GLU A 113 -8.48 1.73 -1.07
N ARG A 114 -9.55 2.49 -1.38
CA ARG A 114 -10.81 1.91 -1.86
C ARG A 114 -10.66 1.21 -3.21
N GLN A 115 -9.93 1.83 -4.14
CA GLN A 115 -9.62 1.25 -5.45
C GLN A 115 -8.86 -0.07 -5.31
N GLU A 116 -7.83 -0.11 -4.47
CA GLU A 116 -7.04 -1.31 -4.20
C GLU A 116 -7.86 -2.41 -3.51
N LYS A 117 -8.71 -2.03 -2.55
CA LYS A 117 -9.63 -2.96 -1.89
C LYS A 117 -10.56 -3.64 -2.89
N ILE A 118 -11.17 -2.90 -3.81
CA ILE A 118 -12.06 -3.50 -4.82
C ILE A 118 -11.28 -4.37 -5.80
N ARG A 119 -10.06 -3.98 -6.20
CA ARG A 119 -9.18 -4.81 -7.04
C ARG A 119 -8.83 -6.13 -6.34
N SER A 120 -8.44 -6.09 -5.08
CA SER A 120 -8.10 -7.30 -4.32
C SER A 120 -9.32 -8.18 -4.01
N ASP A 121 -10.49 -7.59 -3.78
CA ASP A 121 -11.74 -8.35 -3.62
C ASP A 121 -12.14 -9.02 -4.94
N SER A 122 -11.87 -8.38 -6.09
CA SER A 122 -12.16 -8.96 -7.40
C SER A 122 -11.28 -10.18 -7.71
N SER A 123 -10.00 -10.16 -7.31
CA SER A 123 -9.07 -11.28 -7.54
C SER A 123 -9.31 -12.47 -6.60
N LYS A 124 -9.88 -12.24 -5.42
CA LYS A 124 -10.19 -13.27 -4.42
C LYS A 124 -11.53 -13.99 -4.65
N ARG A 125 -12.43 -13.43 -5.47
CA ARG A 125 -13.73 -14.05 -5.73
C ARG A 125 -13.56 -15.31 -6.59
N SER A 126 -13.73 -16.48 -5.95
CA SER A 126 -14.03 -17.76 -6.61
C SER A 126 -15.10 -17.55 -7.69
N ASN A 127 -14.88 -18.05 -8.90
CA ASN A 127 -15.71 -17.77 -10.08
C ASN A 127 -17.17 -18.26 -9.87
N PRO A 128 -18.10 -17.38 -9.44
CA PRO A 128 -19.44 -17.80 -9.04
C PRO A 128 -20.23 -18.34 -10.23
N LEU A 129 -19.91 -17.85 -11.44
CA LEU A 129 -20.48 -18.33 -12.70
C LEU A 129 -20.13 -19.79 -12.99
N ALA A 130 -18.97 -20.28 -12.55
CA ALA A 130 -18.60 -21.70 -12.76
C ALA A 130 -19.49 -22.62 -11.93
N ALA A 131 -19.75 -22.27 -10.67
CA ALA A 131 -20.67 -23.00 -9.81
C ALA A 131 -22.11 -22.95 -10.35
N LEU A 132 -22.56 -21.77 -10.79
CA LEU A 132 -23.91 -21.63 -11.38
C LEU A 132 -24.08 -22.43 -12.67
N ARG A 133 -23.05 -22.48 -13.53
CA ARG A 133 -23.04 -23.32 -14.75
C ARG A 133 -23.11 -24.82 -14.42
N ALA A 134 -22.36 -25.27 -13.41
CA ALA A 134 -22.40 -26.67 -12.99
C ALA A 134 -23.80 -27.06 -12.46
N GLU A 135 -24.46 -26.20 -11.69
CA GLU A 135 -25.83 -26.43 -11.24
C GLU A 135 -26.85 -26.38 -12.39
N ARG A 136 -26.70 -25.44 -13.33
CA ARG A 136 -27.51 -25.40 -14.55
C ARG A 136 -27.41 -26.72 -15.33
N ASP A 137 -26.21 -27.25 -15.49
CA ASP A 137 -25.98 -28.50 -16.24
C ASP A 137 -26.61 -29.72 -15.53
N LYS A 138 -26.55 -29.78 -14.19
CA LYS A 138 -27.25 -30.80 -13.40
C LYS A 138 -28.77 -30.71 -13.57
N ILE A 139 -29.34 -29.51 -13.53
CA ILE A 139 -30.79 -29.30 -13.71
C ILE A 139 -31.19 -29.65 -15.14
N HIS A 140 -30.40 -29.26 -16.15
CA HIS A 140 -30.62 -29.67 -17.54
C HIS A 140 -30.66 -31.19 -17.71
N GLN A 141 -29.74 -31.92 -17.08
CA GLN A 141 -29.74 -33.39 -17.09
C GLN A 141 -31.01 -33.96 -16.46
N ARG A 142 -31.50 -33.40 -15.35
CA ARG A 142 -32.78 -33.81 -14.73
C ARG A 142 -33.97 -33.53 -15.65
N VAL A 143 -34.02 -32.35 -16.27
CA VAL A 143 -35.08 -32.03 -17.25
C VAL A 143 -35.04 -32.99 -18.45
N ALA A 144 -33.85 -33.35 -18.93
CA ALA A 144 -33.70 -34.30 -20.03
C ALA A 144 -34.15 -35.72 -19.64
N THR A 145 -33.80 -36.20 -18.45
CA THR A 145 -34.24 -37.52 -17.97
C THR A 145 -35.75 -37.59 -17.72
N LEU A 146 -36.35 -36.52 -17.20
CA LEU A 146 -37.80 -36.41 -17.06
C LEU A 146 -38.49 -36.40 -18.43
N LYS A 147 -37.96 -35.70 -19.43
CA LYS A 147 -38.51 -35.75 -20.81
C LYS A 147 -38.47 -37.17 -21.39
N ALA A 148 -37.36 -37.89 -21.21
CA ALA A 148 -37.22 -39.26 -21.68
C ALA A 148 -38.21 -40.23 -21.00
N ARG A 149 -38.46 -40.05 -19.70
CA ARG A 149 -39.38 -40.90 -18.91
C ARG A 149 -40.87 -40.61 -19.14
N ASN A 150 -41.24 -39.53 -19.84
CA ASN A 150 -42.64 -39.17 -20.04
C ASN A 150 -43.42 -40.26 -20.81
N ALA A 151 -42.81 -40.82 -21.86
CA ALA A 151 -43.42 -41.89 -22.65
C ALA A 151 -43.67 -43.17 -21.83
N GLU A 152 -42.76 -43.49 -20.89
CA GLU A 152 -42.93 -44.64 -19.99
C GLU A 152 -44.10 -44.44 -19.01
N ARG A 153 -44.31 -43.21 -18.53
CA ARG A 153 -45.43 -42.86 -17.63
C ARG A 153 -46.77 -42.85 -18.35
N GLU A 154 -46.81 -42.39 -19.59
CA GLU A 154 -48.00 -42.45 -20.45
C GLU A 154 -48.34 -43.91 -20.81
N ALA A 155 -47.34 -44.73 -21.15
CA ALA A 155 -47.54 -46.16 -21.40
C ALA A 155 -48.04 -46.92 -20.16
N ALA A 156 -47.58 -46.56 -18.96
CA ALA A 156 -48.05 -47.16 -17.71
C ALA A 156 -49.53 -46.88 -17.42
N LEU A 157 -50.05 -45.73 -17.87
CA LEU A 157 -51.48 -45.41 -17.80
C LEU A 157 -52.30 -46.28 -18.76
N GLU A 158 -51.84 -46.43 -20.00
CA GLU A 158 -52.49 -47.26 -21.02
C GLU A 158 -52.51 -48.76 -20.65
N ALA A 159 -51.46 -49.23 -19.96
CA ALA A 159 -51.34 -50.62 -19.51
C ALA A 159 -52.20 -50.98 -18.29
N ALA A 160 -52.80 -50.01 -17.60
CA ALA A 160 -53.56 -50.24 -16.37
C ALA A 160 -54.93 -50.92 -16.64
N LYS A 161 -55.15 -52.09 -16.02
CA LYS A 161 -56.31 -52.95 -16.29
C LYS A 161 -57.51 -52.73 -15.37
N SER A 162 -57.31 -52.29 -14.13
CA SER A 162 -58.40 -52.01 -13.16
C SER A 162 -58.72 -50.51 -13.07
N PRO A 163 -59.96 -50.13 -12.70
CA PRO A 163 -60.35 -48.72 -12.58
C PRO A 163 -59.52 -47.98 -11.51
N GLU A 164 -59.27 -48.60 -10.36
CA GLU A 164 -58.43 -48.05 -9.28
C GLU A 164 -56.98 -47.87 -9.73
N ALA A 165 -56.40 -48.86 -10.42
CA ALA A 165 -55.04 -48.75 -10.96
C ALA A 165 -54.92 -47.65 -12.04
N ARG A 166 -55.97 -47.45 -12.85
CA ARG A 166 -56.04 -46.34 -13.81
C ARG A 166 -56.08 -45.00 -13.10
N GLN A 167 -56.86 -44.85 -12.03
CA GLN A 167 -56.92 -43.60 -11.26
C GLN A 167 -55.56 -43.28 -10.63
N LEU A 168 -54.91 -44.26 -10.01
CA LEU A 168 -53.60 -44.09 -9.40
C LEU A 168 -52.51 -43.78 -10.46
N ALA A 169 -52.56 -44.42 -11.63
CA ALA A 169 -51.68 -44.10 -12.75
C ALA A 169 -51.90 -42.68 -13.32
N ARG A 170 -53.14 -42.20 -13.36
CA ARG A 170 -53.46 -40.81 -13.75
C ARG A 170 -52.86 -39.81 -12.76
N GLU A 171 -53.05 -40.03 -11.46
CA GLU A 171 -52.52 -39.11 -10.44
C GLU A 171 -50.98 -39.09 -10.43
N ARG A 172 -50.33 -40.24 -10.64
CA ARG A 172 -48.87 -40.33 -10.85
C ARG A 172 -48.40 -39.55 -12.07
N LEU A 173 -49.13 -39.62 -13.20
CA LEU A 173 -48.82 -38.83 -14.39
C LEU A 173 -48.98 -37.32 -14.14
N VAL A 174 -49.99 -36.91 -13.38
CA VAL A 174 -50.17 -35.51 -12.98
C VAL A 174 -49.03 -35.03 -12.09
N ASN A 175 -48.62 -35.82 -11.09
CA ASN A 175 -47.46 -35.47 -10.24
C ASN A 175 -46.17 -35.38 -11.05
N PHE A 176 -45.96 -36.30 -12.00
CA PHE A 176 -44.82 -36.26 -12.89
C PHE A 176 -44.79 -35.00 -13.78
N ARG A 177 -45.95 -34.54 -14.26
CA ARG A 177 -46.06 -33.26 -14.98
C ARG A 177 -45.71 -32.07 -14.10
N TRP A 178 -46.06 -32.11 -12.81
CA TRP A 178 -45.65 -31.08 -11.84
C TRP A 178 -44.15 -31.11 -11.56
N GLU A 179 -43.56 -32.29 -11.34
CA GLU A 179 -42.11 -32.48 -11.20
C GLU A 179 -41.37 -31.90 -12.42
N SER A 180 -41.83 -32.22 -13.64
CA SER A 180 -41.26 -31.66 -14.88
C SER A 180 -41.38 -30.14 -14.96
N ARG A 181 -42.51 -29.56 -14.52
CA ARG A 181 -42.69 -28.10 -14.46
C ARG A 181 -41.76 -27.45 -13.44
N VAL A 182 -41.61 -28.02 -12.25
CA VAL A 182 -40.71 -27.52 -11.20
C VAL A 182 -39.28 -27.48 -11.71
N GLU A 183 -38.77 -28.58 -12.28
CA GLU A 183 -37.40 -28.62 -12.81
C GLU A 183 -37.20 -27.65 -13.99
N SER A 184 -38.22 -27.44 -14.83
CA SER A 184 -38.15 -26.43 -15.90
C SER A 184 -38.11 -24.99 -15.37
N GLU A 185 -38.84 -24.68 -14.29
CA GLU A 185 -38.76 -23.35 -13.66
C GLU A 185 -37.47 -23.18 -12.86
N ARG A 186 -36.94 -24.24 -12.22
CA ARG A 186 -35.60 -24.22 -11.61
C ARG A 186 -34.52 -23.89 -12.62
N LEU A 187 -34.62 -24.46 -13.82
CA LEU A 187 -33.70 -24.15 -14.90
C LEU A 187 -33.76 -22.67 -15.29
N ARG A 188 -34.98 -22.13 -15.49
CA ARG A 188 -35.17 -20.70 -15.81
C ARG A 188 -34.66 -19.78 -14.69
N ALA A 189 -34.93 -20.11 -13.44
CA ALA A 189 -34.42 -19.37 -12.28
C ALA A 189 -32.88 -19.37 -12.27
N GLN A 190 -32.26 -20.50 -12.59
CA GLN A 190 -30.81 -20.63 -12.64
C GLN A 190 -30.18 -19.84 -13.82
N GLU A 191 -30.82 -19.84 -14.98
CA GLU A 191 -30.42 -19.00 -16.12
C GLU A 191 -30.51 -17.50 -15.77
N ALA A 192 -31.60 -17.07 -15.13
CA ALA A 192 -31.76 -15.69 -14.65
C ALA A 192 -30.68 -15.31 -13.61
N LEU A 193 -30.33 -16.20 -12.69
CA LEU A 193 -29.23 -15.98 -11.74
C LEU A 193 -27.87 -15.82 -12.44
N MET A 194 -27.61 -16.58 -13.50
CA MET A 194 -26.39 -16.43 -14.29
C MET A 194 -26.32 -15.07 -15.00
N GLU A 195 -27.44 -14.60 -15.57
CA GLU A 195 -27.54 -13.27 -16.18
C GLU A 195 -27.37 -12.14 -15.16
N LEU A 196 -27.92 -12.31 -13.96
CA LEU A 196 -27.76 -11.35 -12.89
C LEU A 196 -26.30 -11.26 -12.43
N GLU A 197 -25.60 -12.38 -12.29
CA GLU A 197 -24.18 -12.40 -11.93
C GLU A 197 -23.30 -11.81 -13.03
N SER A 198 -23.61 -12.00 -14.32
CA SER A 198 -22.87 -11.32 -15.40
C SER A 198 -23.08 -9.81 -15.34
N ARG A 199 -24.31 -9.32 -15.13
CA ARG A 199 -24.59 -7.89 -14.94
C ARG A 199 -23.87 -7.30 -13.72
N ARG A 200 -23.75 -8.07 -12.62
CA ARG A 200 -22.99 -7.66 -11.43
C ARG A 200 -21.50 -7.57 -11.69
N ALA A 201 -20.94 -8.48 -12.49
CA ALA A 201 -19.54 -8.42 -12.91
C ALA A 201 -19.27 -7.16 -13.76
N ASP A 202 -20.13 -6.88 -14.74
CA ASP A 202 -20.04 -5.67 -15.58
C ASP A 202 -20.12 -4.38 -14.74
N LEU A 203 -21.01 -4.37 -13.74
CA LEU A 203 -21.16 -3.26 -12.79
C LEU A 203 -19.92 -3.09 -11.91
N ALA A 204 -19.30 -4.19 -11.46
CA ALA A 204 -18.05 -4.12 -10.71
C ALA A 204 -16.91 -3.53 -11.55
N GLU A 205 -16.81 -3.91 -12.83
CA GLU A 205 -15.84 -3.33 -13.77
C GLU A 205 -16.12 -1.84 -14.01
N LEU A 206 -17.39 -1.45 -14.17
CA LEU A 206 -17.78 -0.04 -14.30
C LEU A 206 -17.42 0.76 -13.04
N ASN A 207 -17.67 0.23 -11.84
CA ASN A 207 -17.33 0.88 -10.58
C ASN A 207 -15.81 1.09 -10.45
N LEU A 208 -15.01 0.12 -10.88
CA LEU A 208 -13.56 0.28 -10.95
C LEU A 208 -13.18 1.43 -11.91
N LYS A 209 -13.78 1.50 -13.10
CA LYS A 209 -13.55 2.61 -14.05
C LYS A 209 -13.96 3.98 -13.49
N VAL A 210 -15.07 4.05 -12.75
CA VAL A 210 -15.53 5.26 -12.05
C VAL A 210 -14.50 5.70 -11.01
N LEU A 211 -14.04 4.78 -10.16
CA LEU A 211 -13.04 5.06 -9.14
C LEU A 211 -11.69 5.46 -9.74
N ASP A 212 -11.24 4.77 -10.79
CA ASP A 212 -10.03 5.13 -11.53
C ASP A 212 -10.10 6.58 -12.04
N ALA A 213 -11.26 6.99 -12.58
CA ALA A 213 -11.49 8.35 -13.04
C ALA A 213 -11.49 9.39 -11.90
N HIS A 214 -12.12 9.08 -10.77
CA HIS A 214 -12.10 9.94 -9.58
C HIS A 214 -10.70 10.09 -9.00
N VAL A 215 -9.92 9.01 -8.89
CA VAL A 215 -8.52 9.05 -8.45
C VAL A 215 -7.67 9.90 -9.40
N ALA A 216 -7.90 9.79 -10.71
CA ALA A 216 -7.23 10.62 -11.70
C ALA A 216 -7.58 12.12 -11.54
N LEU A 217 -8.86 12.45 -11.33
CA LEU A 217 -9.31 13.82 -11.08
C LEU A 217 -8.73 14.38 -9.78
N ALA A 218 -8.78 13.61 -8.69
CA ALA A 218 -8.18 13.98 -7.39
C ALA A 218 -6.66 14.18 -7.49
N THR A 219 -5.96 13.38 -8.31
CA THR A 219 -4.53 13.55 -8.54
C THR A 219 -4.24 14.87 -9.27
N ARG A 220 -4.96 15.16 -10.37
CA ARG A 220 -4.77 16.41 -11.14
C ARG A 220 -5.14 17.66 -10.34
N THR A 221 -6.22 17.62 -9.57
CA THR A 221 -6.63 18.73 -8.69
C THR A 221 -5.54 19.02 -7.65
N LEU A 222 -5.04 17.99 -6.96
CA LEU A 222 -3.95 18.13 -5.98
C LEU A 222 -2.67 18.68 -6.61
N GLU A 223 -2.26 18.15 -7.76
CA GLU A 223 -1.09 18.65 -8.50
C GLU A 223 -1.23 20.13 -8.86
N ARG A 224 -2.42 20.56 -9.29
CA ARG A 224 -2.67 21.97 -9.61
C ARG A 224 -2.65 22.85 -8.36
N MET A 225 -3.27 22.41 -7.26
CA MET A 225 -3.25 23.12 -5.98
C MET A 225 -1.81 23.31 -5.48
N GLN A 226 -1.02 22.23 -5.47
CA GLN A 226 0.39 22.26 -5.08
C GLN A 226 1.22 23.17 -6.01
N ALA A 227 1.02 23.10 -7.33
CA ALA A 227 1.71 23.97 -8.29
C ALA A 227 1.39 25.45 -8.05
N ARG A 228 0.12 25.79 -7.83
CA ARG A 228 -0.30 27.16 -7.52
C ARG A 228 0.32 27.63 -6.20
N TYR A 229 0.26 26.81 -5.17
CA TYR A 229 0.88 27.10 -3.87
C TYR A 229 2.39 27.35 -4.00
N ARG A 230 3.12 26.51 -4.75
CA ARG A 230 4.56 26.70 -5.06
C ARG A 230 4.85 28.05 -5.67
N THR A 231 4.08 28.44 -6.69
CA THR A 231 4.31 29.73 -7.39
C THR A 231 4.12 30.92 -6.47
N LEU A 232 3.12 30.86 -5.59
CA LEU A 232 2.84 31.92 -4.62
C LEU A 232 3.91 31.97 -3.52
N ALA A 233 4.28 30.83 -2.96
CA ALA A 233 5.32 30.72 -1.95
C ALA A 233 6.69 31.20 -2.50
N ALA A 234 7.07 30.80 -3.71
CA ALA A 234 8.33 31.24 -4.33
C ALA A 234 8.35 32.73 -4.65
N ARG A 235 7.20 33.33 -4.99
CA ARG A 235 7.09 34.78 -5.17
C ARG A 235 7.24 35.52 -3.84
N GLN A 236 6.53 35.07 -2.81
CA GLN A 236 6.62 35.64 -1.46
C GLN A 236 8.03 35.53 -0.88
N GLU A 237 8.69 34.39 -1.05
CA GLU A 237 10.11 34.22 -0.65
C GLU A 237 11.02 35.27 -1.33
N ARG A 238 10.82 35.53 -2.62
CA ARG A 238 11.60 36.55 -3.35
C ARG A 238 11.27 37.97 -2.88
N ASP A 239 10.00 38.26 -2.64
CA ASP A 239 9.56 39.59 -2.19
C ASP A 239 10.06 39.88 -0.76
N LEU A 240 10.07 38.88 0.12
CA LEU A 240 10.67 38.98 1.47
C LEU A 240 12.18 39.16 1.42
N LYS A 241 12.91 38.44 0.55
CA LYS A 241 14.35 38.65 0.37
C LYS A 241 14.67 40.04 -0.13
N ARG A 242 13.89 40.57 -1.09
CA ARG A 242 14.04 41.96 -1.56
C ARG A 242 13.78 42.96 -0.43
N ALA A 243 12.75 42.74 0.37
CA ALA A 243 12.46 43.58 1.53
C ALA A 243 13.59 43.52 2.56
N ALA A 244 14.17 42.34 2.80
CA ALA A 244 15.34 42.18 3.66
C ALA A 244 16.56 42.97 3.11
N ASP A 245 16.85 42.87 1.81
CA ASP A 245 17.92 43.63 1.17
C ASP A 245 17.70 45.16 1.31
N ASP A 246 16.45 45.61 1.19
CA ASP A 246 16.11 47.03 1.30
C ASP A 246 16.21 47.54 2.74
N GLU A 247 15.82 46.73 3.74
CA GLU A 247 16.07 47.01 5.16
C GLU A 247 17.56 46.99 5.50
N GLN A 248 18.35 46.09 4.91
CA GLN A 248 19.80 46.08 5.10
C GLN A 248 20.46 47.34 4.50
N LYS A 249 19.99 47.79 3.32
CA LYS A 249 20.42 49.08 2.73
C LYS A 249 19.99 50.26 3.60
N ARG A 250 18.79 50.21 4.20
CA ARG A 250 18.31 51.23 5.15
C ARG A 250 19.22 51.29 6.37
N ALA A 251 19.57 50.14 6.94
CA ALA A 251 20.50 50.06 8.05
C ALA A 251 21.88 50.65 7.72
N ALA A 252 22.38 50.39 6.51
CA ALA A 252 23.67 50.93 6.06
C ALA A 252 23.66 52.48 5.91
N LYS A 253 22.49 53.07 5.64
CA LYS A 253 22.31 54.52 5.46
C LYS A 253 21.85 55.24 6.73
N ALA A 254 21.38 54.52 7.75
CA ALA A 254 20.85 55.11 8.96
C ALA A 254 21.98 55.64 9.85
N ASP A 255 21.92 56.93 10.19
CA ASP A 255 22.89 57.58 11.08
C ASP A 255 22.60 57.28 12.57
N ASP A 256 21.32 57.10 12.92
CA ASP A 256 20.91 56.75 14.29
C ASP A 256 21.26 55.29 14.63
N PRO A 257 22.02 55.02 15.70
CA PRO A 257 22.38 53.65 16.10
C PRO A 257 21.16 52.78 16.40
N LEU A 258 20.07 53.34 16.95
CA LEU A 258 18.87 52.56 17.30
C LEU A 258 18.10 52.15 16.02
N GLU A 259 17.93 53.07 15.07
CA GLU A 259 17.30 52.76 13.78
C GLU A 259 18.13 51.78 12.97
N ARG A 260 19.46 51.91 13.01
CA ARG A 260 20.38 50.97 12.37
C ARG A 260 20.24 49.56 12.94
N TYR A 261 20.15 49.43 14.27
CA TYR A 261 19.95 48.13 14.92
C TYR A 261 18.61 47.51 14.52
N PHE A 262 17.52 48.27 14.62
CA PHE A 262 16.19 47.76 14.25
C PHE A 262 16.06 47.41 12.77
N ALA A 263 16.68 48.17 11.87
CA ALA A 263 16.69 47.84 10.44
C ALA A 263 17.50 46.56 10.15
N ARG A 264 18.64 46.33 10.83
CA ARG A 264 19.39 45.06 10.70
C ARG A 264 18.59 43.87 11.20
N ARG A 265 18.03 43.97 12.41
CA ARG A 265 17.20 42.90 12.99
C ARG A 265 15.92 42.67 12.20
N GLY A 266 15.33 43.73 11.66
CA GLY A 266 14.20 43.64 10.73
C GLY A 266 14.55 42.85 9.46
N ALA A 267 15.73 43.08 8.87
CA ALA A 267 16.20 42.31 7.72
C ALA A 267 16.41 40.82 8.06
N GLU A 268 17.02 40.52 9.21
CA GLU A 268 17.21 39.14 9.69
C GLU A 268 15.87 38.41 9.88
N LEU A 269 14.86 39.08 10.45
CA LEU A 269 13.52 38.51 10.60
C LEU A 269 12.86 38.20 9.25
N LEU A 270 13.00 39.09 8.26
CA LEU A 270 12.45 38.87 6.92
C LEU A 270 13.15 37.71 6.20
N GLU A 271 14.46 37.55 6.40
CA GLU A 271 15.18 36.38 5.90
C GLU A 271 14.72 35.09 6.57
N LEU A 272 14.52 35.11 7.90
CA LEU A 272 14.01 33.97 8.64
C LEU A 272 12.60 33.58 8.16
N GLU A 273 11.73 34.55 7.97
CA GLU A 273 10.38 34.34 7.43
C GLU A 273 10.43 33.73 6.02
N ALA A 274 11.34 34.21 5.16
CA ALA A 274 11.57 33.62 3.84
C ALA A 274 12.01 32.15 3.93
N ARG A 275 12.88 31.80 4.90
CA ARG A 275 13.29 30.40 5.16
C ARG A 275 12.10 29.56 5.65
N VAL A 276 11.29 30.08 6.57
CA VAL A 276 10.06 29.41 7.04
C VAL A 276 9.14 29.09 5.86
N ILE A 277 8.88 30.06 4.98
CA ILE A 277 8.01 29.85 3.82
C ILE A 277 8.58 28.80 2.87
N LYS A 278 9.90 28.79 2.68
CA LYS A 278 10.59 27.78 1.87
C LYS A 278 10.40 26.36 2.45
N ASP A 279 10.59 26.20 3.76
CA ASP A 279 10.43 24.91 4.45
C ASP A 279 8.95 24.47 4.46
N GLU A 280 8.01 25.38 4.69
CA GLU A 280 6.57 25.10 4.58
C GLU A 280 6.14 24.69 3.17
N ASN A 281 6.75 25.31 2.16
CA ASN A 281 6.54 24.92 0.77
C ASN A 281 7.12 23.55 0.48
N ALA A 282 8.28 23.20 1.02
CA ALA A 282 8.79 21.83 0.91
C ALA A 282 7.83 20.81 1.56
N LEU A 283 7.18 21.15 2.67
CA LEU A 283 6.25 20.26 3.37
C LEU A 283 4.94 20.03 2.60
N ALA A 284 4.36 21.08 2.02
CA ALA A 284 3.12 21.02 1.25
C ALA A 284 3.27 20.29 -0.10
N ASN A 285 4.50 20.07 -0.54
CA ASN A 285 4.81 19.50 -1.84
C ASN A 285 5.34 18.08 -1.74
N ARG A 286 5.11 17.31 -2.80
CA ARG A 286 5.83 16.07 -3.04
C ARG A 286 7.26 16.40 -3.47
N THR A 287 8.20 16.21 -2.55
CA THR A 287 9.64 16.17 -2.85
C THR A 287 10.03 14.78 -3.34
N TYR A 288 10.96 14.71 -4.29
CA TYR A 288 11.58 13.45 -4.71
C TYR A 288 12.80 13.15 -3.83
N PRO A 289 13.03 11.90 -3.38
CA PRO A 289 12.13 10.74 -3.48
C PRO A 289 10.90 10.92 -2.58
N SER A 290 9.72 10.50 -3.06
CA SER A 290 8.47 10.67 -2.31
C SER A 290 8.16 9.45 -1.44
N LEU A 291 7.70 9.67 -0.22
CA LEU A 291 7.42 8.60 0.74
C LEU A 291 6.40 7.58 0.21
N GLU A 292 5.32 8.07 -0.41
CA GLU A 292 4.25 7.20 -0.94
C GLU A 292 4.74 6.31 -2.07
N GLU A 293 5.54 6.87 -2.99
CA GLU A 293 6.12 6.09 -4.10
C GLU A 293 7.12 5.07 -3.58
N GLU A 294 8.03 5.46 -2.68
CA GLU A 294 9.04 4.53 -2.13
C GLU A 294 8.40 3.43 -1.27
N ARG A 295 7.31 3.73 -0.55
CA ARG A 295 6.53 2.71 0.14
C ARG A 295 5.91 1.71 -0.83
N GLY A 296 5.25 2.19 -1.88
CA GLY A 296 4.67 1.31 -2.91
C GLY A 296 5.73 0.47 -3.63
N LEU A 297 6.90 1.04 -3.92
CA LEU A 297 8.03 0.31 -4.51
C LEU A 297 8.62 -0.73 -3.54
N ALA A 298 8.63 -0.45 -2.23
CA ALA A 298 9.06 -1.42 -1.22
C ALA A 298 8.06 -2.57 -1.07
N ASP A 299 6.77 -2.26 -1.00
CA ASP A 299 5.69 -3.26 -0.89
C ASP A 299 5.67 -4.14 -2.16
N HIS A 300 5.80 -3.56 -3.35
CA HIS A 300 5.91 -4.32 -4.60
C HIS A 300 7.14 -5.23 -4.65
N ALA A 301 8.29 -4.79 -4.13
CA ALA A 301 9.48 -5.64 -4.05
C ALA A 301 9.26 -6.85 -3.11
N GLU A 302 8.47 -6.70 -2.06
CA GLU A 302 8.11 -7.80 -1.16
C GLU A 302 7.15 -8.80 -1.82
N GLU A 303 6.16 -8.30 -2.56
CA GLU A 303 5.26 -9.12 -3.38
C GLU A 303 6.02 -9.91 -4.44
N ASP A 304 6.92 -9.25 -5.17
CA ASP A 304 7.82 -9.88 -6.14
C ASP A 304 8.64 -10.99 -5.48
N PHE A 305 9.25 -10.72 -4.31
CA PHE A 305 10.03 -11.72 -3.59
C PHE A 305 9.16 -12.90 -3.10
N ALA A 306 7.95 -12.64 -2.60
CA ALA A 306 7.01 -13.68 -2.20
C ALA A 306 6.60 -14.56 -3.40
N SER A 307 6.37 -13.95 -4.57
CA SER A 307 6.08 -14.69 -5.80
C SER A 307 7.22 -15.62 -6.19
N VAL A 308 8.47 -15.17 -6.06
CA VAL A 308 9.67 -15.96 -6.35
C VAL A 308 9.81 -17.14 -5.39
N LYS A 309 9.47 -16.97 -4.11
CA LYS A 309 9.45 -18.09 -3.14
C LYS A 309 8.41 -19.13 -3.52
N HIS A 310 7.18 -18.70 -3.80
CA HIS A 310 6.10 -19.60 -4.20
C HIS A 310 6.43 -20.41 -5.45
N LEU A 311 7.08 -19.80 -6.46
CA LEU A 311 7.51 -20.51 -7.68
C LEU A 311 8.47 -21.68 -7.39
N LEU A 312 9.26 -21.60 -6.31
CA LEU A 312 10.24 -22.62 -5.95
C LEU A 312 9.68 -23.67 -4.96
N ASP A 313 8.68 -23.31 -4.15
CA ASP A 313 8.02 -24.23 -3.20
C ASP A 313 7.22 -25.35 -3.90
N ASP A 314 6.74 -25.12 -5.12
CA ASP A 314 5.95 -26.10 -5.89
C ASP A 314 6.77 -27.31 -6.40
N GLY A 315 8.10 -27.31 -6.22
CA GLY A 315 9.00 -28.43 -6.52
C GLY A 315 9.09 -28.83 -8.00
N ARG A 316 8.33 -28.19 -8.88
CA ARG A 316 8.29 -28.40 -10.34
C ARG A 316 8.63 -27.09 -11.05
N VAL A 317 9.90 -26.71 -11.00
CA VAL A 317 10.39 -25.53 -11.72
C VAL A 317 10.30 -25.79 -13.23
N SER A 318 9.36 -25.13 -13.92
CA SER A 318 9.28 -25.18 -15.37
C SER A 318 10.50 -24.50 -16.00
N HIS A 319 10.85 -24.88 -17.24
CA HIS A 319 11.91 -24.18 -18.00
C HIS A 319 11.63 -22.67 -18.12
N LEU A 320 10.35 -22.30 -18.25
CA LEU A 320 9.92 -20.90 -18.31
C LEU A 320 10.16 -20.17 -16.97
N ASP A 321 9.99 -20.85 -15.84
CA ASP A 321 10.24 -20.28 -14.52
C ASP A 321 11.74 -20.08 -14.26
N ALA A 322 12.58 -21.03 -14.73
CA ALA A 322 14.03 -20.86 -14.68
C ALA A 322 14.52 -19.66 -15.52
N LEU A 323 13.90 -19.40 -16.69
CA LEU A 323 14.20 -18.21 -17.49
C LEU A 323 13.76 -16.92 -16.79
N ARG A 324 12.59 -16.91 -16.14
CA ARG A 324 12.11 -15.78 -15.33
C ARG A 324 13.08 -15.47 -14.20
N LEU A 325 13.45 -16.47 -13.41
CA LEU A 325 14.37 -16.27 -12.28
C LEU A 325 15.77 -15.81 -12.72
N ASN A 326 16.27 -16.27 -13.86
CA ASN A 326 17.54 -15.79 -14.42
C ASN A 326 17.43 -14.33 -14.91
N ASN A 327 16.29 -13.93 -15.45
CA ASN A 327 16.03 -12.53 -15.79
C ASN A 327 16.01 -11.66 -14.52
N ASP A 328 15.23 -12.06 -13.52
CA ASP A 328 15.14 -11.35 -12.24
C ASP A 328 16.52 -11.25 -11.57
N PHE A 329 17.29 -12.34 -11.54
CA PHE A 329 18.66 -12.35 -11.01
C PHE A 329 19.57 -11.31 -11.68
N ARG A 330 19.52 -11.21 -13.02
CA ARG A 330 20.30 -10.24 -13.78
C ARG A 330 19.80 -8.80 -13.59
N ARG A 331 18.50 -8.63 -13.33
CA ARG A 331 17.85 -7.34 -13.12
C ARG A 331 18.18 -6.74 -11.74
N ILE A 332 18.21 -7.55 -10.70
CA ILE A 332 18.34 -7.08 -9.30
C ILE A 332 19.66 -6.35 -9.05
N ALA A 333 20.80 -6.84 -9.56
CA ALA A 333 22.10 -6.21 -9.30
C ALA A 333 22.22 -4.75 -9.81
N PRO A 334 21.93 -4.44 -11.10
CA PRO A 334 21.95 -3.07 -11.58
C PRO A 334 20.86 -2.20 -10.95
N GLU A 335 19.70 -2.76 -10.59
CA GLU A 335 18.65 -2.05 -9.85
C GLU A 335 19.15 -1.61 -8.46
N ARG A 336 19.77 -2.51 -7.69
CA ARG A 336 20.36 -2.18 -6.38
C ARG A 336 21.38 -1.06 -6.48
N GLU A 337 22.30 -1.14 -7.44
CA GLU A 337 23.28 -0.09 -7.65
C GLU A 337 22.65 1.27 -7.96
N ARG A 338 21.60 1.27 -8.80
CA ARG A 338 20.86 2.49 -9.14
C ARG A 338 20.19 3.08 -7.89
N ILE A 339 19.50 2.24 -7.10
CA ILE A 339 18.80 2.67 -5.89
C ILE A 339 19.80 3.25 -4.89
N VAL A 340 20.94 2.59 -4.66
CA VAL A 340 21.98 3.08 -3.74
C VAL A 340 22.57 4.41 -4.21
N LYS A 341 22.97 4.50 -5.50
CA LYS A 341 23.67 5.69 -6.03
C LYS A 341 22.76 6.90 -6.16
N ARG A 342 21.47 6.72 -6.45
CA ARG A 342 20.54 7.82 -6.73
C ARG A 342 19.57 8.05 -5.58
N GLU A 343 18.74 7.05 -5.28
CA GLU A 343 17.59 7.19 -4.37
C GLU A 343 18.05 7.28 -2.92
N LEU A 344 18.89 6.34 -2.46
CA LEU A 344 19.40 6.33 -1.10
C LEU A 344 20.30 7.54 -0.83
N ALA A 345 21.21 7.85 -1.75
CA ALA A 345 22.09 9.01 -1.62
C ALA A 345 21.30 10.33 -1.52
N ALA A 346 20.27 10.52 -2.34
CA ALA A 346 19.40 11.69 -2.27
C ALA A 346 18.60 11.75 -0.95
N ALA A 347 18.03 10.62 -0.51
CA ALA A 347 17.29 10.54 0.75
C ALA A 347 18.18 10.82 1.97
N SER A 348 19.40 10.26 2.00
CA SER A 348 20.36 10.53 3.08
C SER A 348 20.81 12.00 3.10
N GLN A 349 21.01 12.63 1.93
CA GLN A 349 21.34 14.06 1.86
C GLN A 349 20.19 14.93 2.38
N GLN A 350 18.94 14.60 2.02
CA GLN A 350 17.76 15.31 2.52
C GLN A 350 17.59 15.17 4.02
N LEU A 351 17.72 13.94 4.55
CA LEU A 351 17.64 13.68 5.97
C LEU A 351 18.69 14.50 6.74
N ALA A 352 19.96 14.41 6.32
CA ALA A 352 21.03 15.18 6.94
C ALA A 352 20.80 16.69 6.83
N TYR A 353 20.27 17.20 5.72
CA TYR A 353 19.94 18.62 5.58
C TYR A 353 18.89 19.06 6.60
N TYR A 354 17.79 18.31 6.74
CA TYR A 354 16.71 18.68 7.67
C TYR A 354 17.09 18.48 9.13
N GLU A 355 17.82 17.42 9.47
CA GLU A 355 18.35 17.21 10.83
C GLU A 355 19.31 18.33 11.24
N ASN A 356 20.27 18.68 10.38
CA ASN A 356 21.20 19.78 10.66
C ASN A 356 20.47 21.13 10.75
N ALA A 357 19.49 21.37 9.88
CA ALA A 357 18.68 22.60 9.94
C ALA A 357 17.83 22.67 11.21
N LEU A 358 17.28 21.54 11.67
CA LEU A 358 16.51 21.44 12.91
C LEU A 358 17.41 21.71 14.12
N SER A 359 18.57 21.04 14.20
CA SER A 359 19.54 21.30 15.26
C SER A 359 20.01 22.76 15.27
N GLY A 360 20.18 23.37 14.09
CA GLY A 360 20.47 24.81 13.97
C GLY A 360 19.38 25.67 14.63
N VAL A 361 18.11 25.47 14.27
CA VAL A 361 16.98 26.22 14.86
C VAL A 361 16.83 25.97 16.36
N GLU A 362 17.10 24.76 16.84
CA GLU A 362 17.08 24.44 18.27
C GLU A 362 18.20 25.16 19.04
N LEU A 363 19.38 25.27 18.43
CA LEU A 363 20.49 26.05 18.99
C LEU A 363 20.17 27.55 18.98
N ASP A 364 19.62 28.08 17.89
CA ASP A 364 19.19 29.48 17.74
C ASP A 364 18.15 29.83 18.83
N LEU A 365 17.18 28.95 19.08
CA LEU A 365 16.18 29.11 20.15
C LEU A 365 16.80 29.18 21.56
N ILE A 366 17.95 28.55 21.79
CA ILE A 366 18.63 28.52 23.10
C ILE A 366 19.61 29.69 23.24
N ASN A 367 20.35 30.03 22.17
CA ASN A 367 21.50 30.93 22.21
C ASN A 367 21.18 32.36 21.80
N ASP A 368 20.35 32.58 20.77
CA ASP A 368 20.22 33.91 20.16
C ASP A 368 19.63 34.94 21.12
N SER A 369 18.72 34.53 22.01
CA SER A 369 18.17 35.44 23.02
C SER A 369 19.22 36.03 23.97
N ARG A 370 20.36 35.36 24.17
CA ARG A 370 21.44 35.86 25.04
C ARG A 370 22.35 36.83 24.30
N ASP A 371 22.73 36.47 23.09
CA ASP A 371 23.62 37.27 22.26
C ASP A 371 22.92 38.55 21.79
N ASP A 372 21.64 38.45 21.42
CA ASP A 372 20.80 39.59 21.02
C ASP A 372 20.60 40.59 22.17
N ARG A 373 20.39 40.09 23.39
CA ARG A 373 20.31 40.92 24.60
C ARG A 373 21.62 41.60 24.91
N PHE A 374 22.74 40.89 24.80
CA PHE A 374 24.05 41.48 25.05
C PHE A 374 24.36 42.62 24.06
N GLU A 375 24.07 42.43 22.77
CA GLU A 375 24.22 43.49 21.76
C GLU A 375 23.29 44.68 22.04
N PHE A 376 22.05 44.42 22.45
CA PHE A 376 21.07 45.44 22.75
C PHE A 376 21.42 46.23 24.02
N ASP A 377 21.89 45.56 25.08
CA ASP A 377 22.33 46.19 26.33
C ASP A 377 23.50 47.14 26.07
N ARG A 378 24.47 46.70 25.26
CA ARG A 378 25.59 47.56 24.83
C ARG A 378 25.11 48.78 24.04
N LEU A 379 24.04 48.64 23.26
CA LEU A 379 23.43 49.74 22.53
C LEU A 379 22.68 50.70 23.48
N LEU A 380 21.98 50.18 24.49
CA LEU A 380 21.32 50.98 25.53
C LEU A 380 22.30 51.84 26.33
N GLU A 381 23.49 51.32 26.64
CA GLU A 381 24.56 52.08 27.33
C GLU A 381 24.99 53.33 26.54
N SER A 382 24.93 53.27 25.21
CA SER A 382 25.30 54.38 24.32
C SER A 382 24.18 55.39 24.09
N LEU A 383 22.94 55.07 24.47
CA LEU A 383 21.76 55.87 24.19
C LEU A 383 21.33 56.75 25.37
N PRO A 384 20.75 57.93 25.11
CA PRO A 384 20.15 58.74 26.17
C PRO A 384 18.98 58.02 26.87
N ALA A 385 18.91 58.11 28.20
CA ALA A 385 17.90 57.44 29.03
C ALA A 385 16.44 57.71 28.61
N ARG A 386 16.16 58.87 28.01
CA ARG A 386 14.82 59.23 27.50
C ARG A 386 14.33 58.29 26.39
N ARG A 387 15.24 57.61 25.67
CA ARG A 387 14.92 56.71 24.56
C ARG A 387 14.84 55.24 24.96
N HIS A 388 15.27 54.89 26.19
CA HIS A 388 15.35 53.49 26.65
C HIS A 388 13.98 52.79 26.61
N GLY A 389 12.90 53.45 27.02
CA GLY A 389 11.56 52.84 26.99
C GLY A 389 11.09 52.48 25.57
N ALA A 390 11.35 53.36 24.58
CA ALA A 390 11.02 53.08 23.18
C ALA A 390 11.93 52.00 22.57
N ALA A 391 13.19 51.96 22.97
CA ALA A 391 14.12 50.92 22.53
C ALA A 391 13.73 49.53 23.08
N LEU A 392 13.40 49.44 24.37
CA LEU A 392 13.00 48.20 25.02
C LEU A 392 11.73 47.60 24.42
N THR A 393 10.71 48.44 24.19
CA THR A 393 9.46 48.01 23.57
C THR A 393 9.68 47.48 22.15
N GLY A 394 10.48 48.18 21.34
CA GLY A 394 10.83 47.71 20.00
C GLY A 394 11.63 46.41 20.01
N PHE A 395 12.56 46.25 20.95
CA PHE A 395 13.33 45.02 21.12
C PHE A 395 12.44 43.83 21.52
N GLU A 396 11.55 44.01 22.49
CA GLU A 396 10.60 42.96 22.89
C GLU A 396 9.69 42.53 21.74
N GLU A 397 9.23 43.46 20.90
CA GLU A 397 8.43 43.13 19.72
C GLU A 397 9.21 42.28 18.70
N LEU A 398 10.49 42.59 18.50
CA LEU A 398 11.37 41.81 17.63
C LEU A 398 11.68 40.43 18.21
N GLU A 399 12.01 40.31 19.49
CA GLU A 399 12.23 39.01 20.17
C GLU A 399 10.97 38.13 20.07
N ARG A 400 9.77 38.70 20.28
CA ARG A 400 8.51 37.96 20.16
C ARG A 400 8.30 37.44 18.74
N LYS A 401 8.52 38.28 17.72
CA LYS A 401 8.41 37.87 16.31
C LYS A 401 9.46 36.80 15.95
N HIS A 402 10.70 36.98 16.41
CA HIS A 402 11.79 36.03 16.20
C HIS A 402 11.43 34.65 16.76
N GLY A 403 11.03 34.60 18.04
CA GLY A 403 10.64 33.35 18.70
C GLY A 403 9.44 32.66 18.04
N LEU A 404 8.45 33.42 17.55
CA LEU A 404 7.30 32.86 16.82
C LEU A 404 7.73 32.22 15.49
N LEU A 405 8.61 32.89 14.73
CA LEU A 405 9.12 32.37 13.46
C LEU A 405 10.02 31.15 13.66
N LEU A 406 10.91 31.15 14.65
CA LEU A 406 11.76 30.00 14.98
C LEU A 406 10.94 28.78 15.39
N ASN A 407 9.92 28.95 16.26
CA ASN A 407 9.02 27.85 16.63
C ASN A 407 8.24 27.31 15.43
N ARG A 408 7.72 28.20 14.58
CA ARG A 408 7.04 27.81 13.33
C ARG A 408 7.98 27.02 12.42
N ARG A 409 9.23 27.46 12.27
CA ARG A 409 10.26 26.76 11.50
C ARG A 409 10.58 25.39 12.09
N ARG A 410 10.78 25.31 13.41
CA ARG A 410 11.09 24.05 14.12
C ARG A 410 10.03 23.00 13.85
N LEU A 411 8.75 23.34 14.06
CA LEU A 411 7.62 22.41 13.81
C LEU A 411 7.56 21.95 12.36
N THR A 412 7.89 22.81 11.40
CA THR A 412 7.93 22.41 9.97
C THR A 412 9.11 21.49 9.66
N LEU A 413 10.28 21.76 10.23
CA LEU A 413 11.48 20.95 10.06
C LEU A 413 11.38 19.59 10.74
N GLU A 414 10.77 19.51 11.93
CA GLU A 414 10.47 18.24 12.60
C GLU A 414 9.65 17.31 11.69
N LYS A 415 8.59 17.84 11.06
CA LYS A 415 7.75 17.08 10.11
C LYS A 415 8.52 16.67 8.86
N LEU A 416 9.38 17.54 8.33
CA LEU A 416 10.21 17.25 7.15
C LEU A 416 11.29 16.20 7.44
N ALA A 417 11.96 16.29 8.59
CA ALA A 417 12.94 15.32 9.05
C ALA A 417 12.28 13.95 9.24
N ALA A 418 11.15 13.88 9.94
CA ALA A 418 10.40 12.63 10.11
C ALA A 418 9.97 12.01 8.76
N ARG A 419 9.50 12.83 7.80
CA ARG A 419 9.16 12.36 6.45
C ARG A 419 10.40 11.83 5.70
N ALA A 420 11.53 12.53 5.79
CA ALA A 420 12.79 12.13 5.16
C ALA A 420 13.33 10.82 5.76
N GLU A 421 13.25 10.66 7.08
CA GLU A 421 13.63 9.43 7.80
C GLU A 421 12.77 8.25 7.33
N GLN A 422 11.45 8.41 7.33
CA GLN A 422 10.52 7.38 6.84
C GLN A 422 10.82 7.00 5.39
N THR A 423 11.09 7.98 4.52
CA THR A 423 11.40 7.71 3.09
C THR A 423 12.69 6.92 2.96
N HIS A 424 13.72 7.34 3.69
CA HIS A 424 15.00 6.65 3.73
C HIS A 424 14.88 5.22 4.27
N ASP A 425 14.01 4.99 5.26
CA ASP A 425 13.72 3.66 5.78
C ASP A 425 12.95 2.77 4.78
N GLN A 426 12.00 3.31 4.01
CA GLN A 426 11.34 2.55 2.94
C GLN A 426 12.33 2.16 1.83
N ILE A 427 13.23 3.06 1.42
CA ILE A 427 14.30 2.75 0.46
C ILE A 427 15.21 1.64 1.00
N ARG A 428 15.59 1.71 2.29
CA ARG A 428 16.38 0.66 2.94
C ARG A 428 15.63 -0.66 3.03
N ARG A 429 14.33 -0.63 3.34
CA ARG A 429 13.46 -1.83 3.35
C ARG A 429 13.47 -2.49 1.98
N ARG A 430 13.20 -1.73 0.92
CA ARG A 430 13.26 -2.21 -0.47
C ARG A 430 14.62 -2.81 -0.84
N LEU A 431 15.72 -2.13 -0.50
CA LEU A 431 17.08 -2.64 -0.73
C LEU A 431 17.32 -3.97 -0.01
N ARG A 432 16.89 -4.10 1.25
CA ARG A 432 17.00 -5.38 2.00
C ARG A 432 16.21 -6.48 1.31
N THR A 433 14.98 -6.21 0.87
CA THR A 433 14.16 -7.20 0.16
C THR A 433 14.83 -7.66 -1.13
N LEU A 434 15.43 -6.75 -1.90
CA LEU A 434 16.19 -7.09 -3.10
C LEU A 434 17.47 -7.87 -2.79
N ASP A 435 18.16 -7.57 -1.68
CA ASP A 435 19.32 -8.34 -1.20
C ASP A 435 18.92 -9.77 -0.84
N ASP A 436 17.79 -9.94 -0.14
CA ASP A 436 17.25 -11.23 0.24
C ASP A 436 16.78 -12.03 -0.98
N GLN A 437 16.10 -11.38 -1.94
CA GLN A 437 15.70 -12.00 -3.21
C GLN A 437 16.93 -12.45 -4.01
N TYR A 438 17.95 -11.59 -4.13
CA TYR A 438 19.21 -11.94 -4.79
C TYR A 438 19.89 -13.15 -4.13
N GLY A 439 19.98 -13.14 -2.80
CA GLY A 439 20.54 -14.24 -2.02
C GLY A 439 19.76 -15.53 -2.19
N PHE A 440 18.43 -15.45 -2.14
CA PHE A 440 17.53 -16.59 -2.30
C PHE A 440 17.61 -17.22 -3.70
N ILE A 441 17.54 -16.41 -4.76
CA ILE A 441 17.68 -16.90 -6.13
C ILE A 441 19.07 -17.53 -6.32
N ARG A 442 20.11 -16.88 -5.78
CA ARG A 442 21.48 -17.39 -5.89
C ARG A 442 21.62 -18.76 -5.24
N THR A 443 21.08 -18.97 -4.05
CA THR A 443 21.19 -20.23 -3.32
C THR A 443 20.38 -21.36 -3.96
N HIS A 444 19.21 -21.06 -4.53
CA HIS A 444 18.32 -22.08 -5.11
C HIS A 444 18.65 -22.44 -6.56
N ILE A 445 19.21 -21.52 -7.35
CA ILE A 445 19.57 -21.78 -8.76
C ILE A 445 21.03 -22.19 -8.91
N PHE A 446 21.94 -21.50 -8.22
CA PHE A 446 23.37 -21.77 -8.30
C PHE A 446 23.78 -22.53 -7.04
N TRP A 447 23.65 -23.86 -7.09
CA TRP A 447 24.15 -24.80 -6.08
C TRP A 447 25.62 -24.48 -5.68
N VAL A 448 25.82 -23.67 -4.66
CA VAL A 448 27.08 -23.61 -3.91
C VAL A 448 26.84 -24.40 -2.63
N ARG A 449 27.25 -25.66 -2.64
CA ARG A 449 26.83 -26.69 -1.67
C ARG A 449 27.34 -26.51 -0.24
N ASP A 450 28.17 -25.52 0.09
CA ASP A 450 28.73 -25.37 1.45
C ASP A 450 29.05 -23.91 1.82
N LEU A 451 28.08 -23.00 1.74
CA LEU A 451 28.16 -21.71 2.42
C LEU A 451 26.79 -21.39 3.04
N GLU A 452 26.70 -21.48 4.37
CA GLU A 452 25.61 -20.80 5.09
C GLU A 452 25.59 -19.32 4.68
N PRO A 453 24.41 -18.72 4.48
CA PRO A 453 24.33 -17.31 4.10
C PRO A 453 24.78 -16.46 5.29
N ILE A 454 26.03 -15.98 5.27
CA ILE A 454 26.43 -14.88 6.13
C ILE A 454 25.73 -13.65 5.55
N GLY A 455 24.51 -13.38 6.04
CA GLY A 455 23.78 -12.16 5.74
C GLY A 455 24.64 -10.92 6.00
N ALA A 456 24.33 -9.82 5.31
CA ALA A 456 25.00 -8.54 5.56
C ALA A 456 24.88 -8.11 7.04
N THR A 457 23.85 -8.59 7.77
CA THR A 457 23.68 -8.41 9.22
C THR A 457 24.72 -9.16 10.03
N THR A 458 25.00 -10.43 9.74
CA THR A 458 26.08 -11.19 10.39
C THR A 458 27.45 -10.67 10.01
N LEU A 459 27.65 -10.17 8.79
CA LEU A 459 28.89 -9.49 8.39
C LEU A 459 29.06 -8.12 9.05
N ALA A 460 27.99 -7.32 9.15
CA ALA A 460 28.03 -6.02 9.82
C ALA A 460 28.16 -6.16 11.34
N GLN A 461 27.50 -7.15 11.93
CA GLN A 461 27.61 -7.49 13.34
C GLN A 461 28.99 -8.09 13.64
N ALA A 462 29.50 -9.01 12.82
CA ALA A 462 30.87 -9.50 12.92
C ALA A 462 31.90 -8.37 12.75
N ARG A 463 31.67 -7.41 11.85
CA ARG A 463 32.54 -6.22 11.69
C ARG A 463 32.49 -5.32 12.92
N ARG A 464 31.32 -5.10 13.51
CA ARG A 464 31.17 -4.34 14.77
C ARG A 464 31.85 -5.06 15.92
N GLU A 465 31.64 -6.37 16.07
CA GLU A 465 32.24 -7.18 17.12
C GLU A 465 33.76 -7.31 16.94
N LEU A 466 34.27 -7.44 15.71
CA LEU A 466 35.70 -7.38 15.39
C LEU A 466 36.31 -6.00 15.67
N PHE A 467 35.56 -4.92 15.41
CA PHE A 467 36.02 -3.58 15.75
C PHE A 467 36.08 -3.36 17.26
N HIS A 468 35.08 -3.86 18.01
CA HIS A 468 35.08 -3.81 19.47
C HIS A 468 36.19 -4.70 20.06
N ALA A 469 36.39 -5.92 19.55
CA ALA A 469 37.47 -6.81 19.95
C ALA A 469 38.85 -6.23 19.61
N GLY A 470 39.00 -5.63 18.43
CA GLY A 470 40.23 -4.95 18.00
C GLY A 470 40.55 -3.74 18.87
N LYS A 471 39.55 -2.96 19.26
CA LYS A 471 39.70 -1.83 20.21
C LYS A 471 40.08 -2.33 21.61
N ALA A 472 39.51 -3.45 22.05
CA ALA A 472 39.87 -4.08 23.32
C ALA A 472 41.32 -4.62 23.30
N LEU A 473 41.73 -5.26 22.20
CA LEU A 473 43.10 -5.74 22.00
C LEU A 473 44.13 -4.61 21.91
N LEU A 474 43.78 -3.50 21.25
CA LEU A 474 44.62 -2.28 21.22
C LEU A 474 44.77 -1.67 22.61
N ARG A 475 43.70 -1.61 23.40
CA ARG A 475 43.77 -1.19 24.81
C ARG A 475 44.63 -2.11 25.66
N LEU A 476 44.45 -3.43 25.55
CA LEU A 476 45.31 -4.44 26.19
C LEU A 476 46.77 -4.27 25.76
N GLY A 477 47.04 -4.01 24.48
CA GLY A 477 48.38 -3.71 23.98
C GLY A 477 48.98 -2.46 24.62
N CYS A 478 48.21 -1.38 24.69
CA CYS A 478 48.63 -0.15 25.38
C CYS A 478 48.88 -0.37 26.88
N GLU A 479 48.04 -1.14 27.56
CA GLU A 479 48.21 -1.50 28.99
C GLU A 479 49.44 -2.38 29.23
N THR A 480 49.78 -3.28 28.29
CA THR A 480 51.01 -4.09 28.40
C THR A 480 52.30 -3.31 28.18
N CYS A 481 52.24 -2.20 27.42
CA CYS A 481 53.38 -1.30 27.23
C CYS A 481 53.63 -0.37 28.45
N ASP A 482 52.65 -0.23 29.33
CA ASP A 482 52.76 0.62 30.51
C ASP A 482 53.29 -0.19 31.71
N ARG A 483 54.58 -0.02 32.02
CA ARG A 483 55.28 -0.75 33.10
C ARG A 483 54.67 -0.53 34.48
N SER A 484 53.89 0.53 34.66
CA SER A 484 53.23 0.89 35.93
C SER A 484 52.05 -0.02 36.31
N LEU A 485 51.52 -0.78 35.34
CA LEU A 485 50.34 -1.64 35.51
C LEU A 485 50.68 -3.13 35.63
N TRP A 486 51.95 -3.50 35.55
CA TRP A 486 52.40 -4.88 35.65
C TRP A 486 52.19 -5.41 37.08
N GLY A 487 51.31 -6.40 37.23
CA GLY A 487 51.02 -7.09 38.51
C GLY A 487 49.59 -6.95 39.03
N ARG A 488 48.69 -6.22 38.35
CA ARG A 488 47.26 -6.16 38.70
C ARG A 488 46.44 -7.04 37.76
N LEU A 489 45.67 -7.98 38.33
CA LEU A 489 44.70 -8.80 37.62
C LEU A 489 43.50 -7.93 37.22
N SER A 490 43.51 -7.37 36.00
CA SER A 490 42.35 -6.68 35.44
C SER A 490 41.31 -7.70 34.95
N ALA A 491 40.03 -7.31 35.00
CA ALA A 491 38.94 -8.12 34.45
C ALA A 491 39.15 -8.46 32.96
N GLU A 492 39.87 -7.59 32.24
CA GLU A 492 40.21 -7.74 30.83
C GLU A 492 41.30 -8.81 30.61
N PHE A 493 42.27 -8.95 31.52
CA PHE A 493 43.27 -10.03 31.48
C PHE A 493 42.63 -11.41 31.75
N LEU A 494 41.65 -11.48 32.67
CA LEU A 494 40.87 -12.68 32.93
C LEU A 494 39.98 -13.05 31.72
N ALA A 495 39.39 -12.07 31.05
CA ALA A 495 38.62 -12.28 29.82
C ALA A 495 39.50 -12.75 28.65
N ALA A 496 40.70 -12.18 28.49
CA ALA A 496 41.64 -12.56 27.44
C ALA A 496 42.22 -13.99 27.64
N SER A 497 42.52 -14.36 28.89
CA SER A 497 42.95 -15.72 29.24
C SER A 497 41.82 -16.75 29.11
N ALA A 498 40.58 -16.40 29.47
CA ALA A 498 39.41 -17.23 29.17
C ALA A 498 39.19 -17.40 27.66
N ALA A 499 39.33 -16.34 26.87
CA ALA A 499 39.22 -16.39 25.43
C ALA A 499 40.26 -17.32 24.79
N LEU A 500 41.50 -17.32 25.27
CA LEU A 500 42.58 -18.22 24.80
C LEU A 500 42.27 -19.71 25.01
N VAL A 501 41.47 -20.05 26.03
CA VAL A 501 41.03 -21.43 26.30
C VAL A 501 39.76 -21.78 25.54
N ILE A 502 38.83 -20.84 25.39
CA ILE A 502 37.50 -21.06 24.78
C ILE A 502 37.56 -21.05 23.24
N LEU A 503 38.37 -20.20 22.60
CA LEU A 503 38.46 -20.07 21.14
C LEU A 503 38.96 -21.33 20.39
N PRO A 504 39.97 -22.09 20.88
CA PRO A 504 40.43 -23.28 20.17
C PRO A 504 39.51 -24.48 20.35
N TRP A 505 38.66 -24.50 21.39
CA TRP A 505 37.75 -25.60 21.69
C TRP A 505 36.76 -25.95 20.56
N PRO A 506 36.02 -24.99 19.96
CA PRO A 506 35.13 -25.28 18.84
C PRO A 506 35.88 -25.73 17.58
N LEU A 507 37.09 -25.21 17.32
CA LEU A 507 37.93 -25.62 16.19
C LEU A 507 38.43 -27.07 16.32
N ILE A 508 38.81 -27.48 17.53
CA ILE A 508 39.19 -28.88 17.81
C ILE A 508 37.99 -29.82 17.69
N ARG A 509 36.80 -29.38 18.12
CA ARG A 509 35.55 -30.16 17.99
C ARG A 509 35.14 -30.31 16.53
N LEU A 510 35.30 -29.26 15.71
CA LEU A 510 35.05 -29.27 14.27
C LEU A 510 36.03 -30.19 13.52
N ARG A 511 37.31 -30.22 13.92
CA ARG A 511 38.30 -31.11 13.32
C ARG A 511 37.99 -32.59 13.58
N ARG A 512 37.55 -32.92 14.80
CA ARG A 512 37.17 -34.29 15.19
C ARG A 512 35.88 -34.78 14.51
N SER A 513 34.94 -33.90 14.18
CA SER A 513 33.72 -34.28 13.45
C SER A 513 33.94 -34.46 11.94
N LEU A 514 35.01 -33.90 11.38
CA LEU A 514 35.36 -33.99 9.96
C LEU A 514 36.24 -35.20 9.60
N GLU A 515 36.92 -35.82 10.56
CA GLU A 515 37.80 -36.99 10.35
C GLU A 515 37.08 -38.26 9.84
N PRO A 516 35.86 -38.62 10.30
CA PRO A 516 35.15 -39.79 9.80
C PRO A 516 34.66 -39.63 8.35
N ARG A 517 34.39 -38.40 7.90
CA ARG A 517 33.88 -38.11 6.54
C ARG A 517 34.95 -38.17 5.45
N ARG A 518 36.24 -38.07 5.80
CA ARG A 518 37.35 -38.23 4.83
C ARG A 518 37.68 -39.68 4.49
N ARG A 519 37.20 -40.65 5.28
CA ARG A 519 37.50 -42.09 5.11
C ARG A 519 36.36 -42.91 4.49
N ALA A 520 35.20 -42.30 4.21
CA ALA A 520 34.11 -43.00 3.53
C ALA A 520 34.40 -43.11 2.01
N PRO A 521 34.33 -44.32 1.40
CA PRO A 521 34.44 -44.45 -0.05
C PRO A 521 33.27 -43.74 -0.75
N ARG A 522 33.58 -43.08 -1.88
CA ARG A 522 32.61 -42.36 -2.72
C ARG A 522 31.45 -43.27 -3.14
N PRO A 523 30.18 -42.90 -2.93
CA PRO A 523 29.07 -43.54 -3.63
C PRO A 523 29.04 -43.07 -5.09
N GLU A 524 29.02 -44.02 -6.02
CA GLU A 524 28.81 -43.76 -7.46
C GLU A 524 27.41 -43.17 -7.69
N ALA A 525 27.33 -42.16 -8.56
CA ALA A 525 26.07 -41.51 -8.91
C ALA A 525 25.24 -42.42 -9.85
N PRO A 526 23.90 -42.52 -9.67
CA PRO A 526 23.06 -43.25 -10.61
C PRO A 526 22.95 -42.49 -11.95
N PRO A 527 22.81 -43.21 -13.08
CA PRO A 527 22.73 -42.59 -14.40
C PRO A 527 21.40 -41.87 -14.60
N ILE A 528 21.47 -40.67 -15.16
CA ILE A 528 20.32 -39.87 -15.61
C ILE A 528 19.76 -40.54 -16.88
N GLN A 529 18.58 -41.15 -16.79
CA GLN A 529 17.81 -41.56 -17.96
C GLN A 529 17.09 -40.33 -18.53
N VAL A 530 17.56 -39.85 -19.68
CA VAL A 530 16.87 -38.86 -20.50
C VAL A 530 15.91 -39.63 -21.41
N VAL A 531 14.60 -39.52 -21.15
CA VAL A 531 13.56 -40.03 -22.05
C VAL A 531 13.35 -39.01 -23.16
N TYR A 532 13.76 -39.35 -24.39
CA TYR A 532 13.36 -38.65 -25.60
C TYR A 532 12.07 -39.30 -26.13
N GLU A 533 10.92 -38.63 -25.96
CA GLU A 533 9.72 -38.92 -26.75
C GLU A 533 9.82 -38.16 -28.08
N VAL A 534 10.13 -38.89 -29.15
CA VAL A 534 10.01 -38.41 -30.52
C VAL A 534 8.62 -38.80 -31.02
N GLN A 535 7.69 -37.85 -31.04
CA GLN A 535 6.44 -37.98 -31.78
C GLN A 535 6.71 -37.76 -33.28
N ALA A 536 6.73 -38.84 -34.05
CA ALA A 536 6.59 -38.79 -35.49
C ALA A 536 5.11 -38.71 -35.84
N HIS A 537 4.66 -37.57 -36.34
CA HIS A 537 3.41 -37.46 -37.09
C HIS A 537 3.71 -37.67 -38.57
N ALA A 538 3.12 -38.73 -39.13
CA ALA A 538 2.91 -38.91 -40.56
C ALA A 538 1.40 -39.02 -40.77
N GLU A 539 0.81 -38.02 -41.41
CA GLU A 539 -0.14 -38.10 -42.53
C GLU A 539 -0.32 -36.70 -43.15
#